data_AF-V9IFC1-F1
#
_entry.id   AF-V9IFC1-F1
#
_cell.length_a   1.000
_cell.length_b   1.000
_cell.length_c   1.000
_cell.angle_alpha   90.00
_cell.angle_beta   90.00
_cell.angle_gamma   90.00
#
_symmetry.space_group_name_H-M   'P 1'
#
loop_
_entity.id
_entity.type
_entity.pdbx_description
1 polymer ?
#
loop_
_entity_poly.entity_id
_entity_poly.type
_entity_poly.pdbx_seq_one_letter_code
_entity_poly.pdbx_strand_id
1 'polypeptide(L)'
;MPVISAICKPEQSEIIKVINGKINVKGYAWSGGGRKIIRVDVTNDQGETWYTANLDAEDNNAKVGRYWSWTLWSIDLPVKKELKEMEIWTKAVDASYNVQPENIKNIWNLRGFLCNAYHKIKVKLEH
;
A
#
# COMPACT_ATOMS: atom_id res chain seq x y z
N MET A 1 -4.51 4.48 16.93
CA MET A 1 -3.53 4.48 15.83
C MET A 1 -4.26 4.77 14.51
N PRO A 2 -3.76 5.69 13.67
CA PRO A 2 -4.36 6.04 12.39
C PRO A 2 -4.25 4.88 11.39
N VAL A 3 -4.88 5.04 10.22
CA VAL A 3 -4.74 4.10 9.10
C VAL A 3 -3.27 4.03 8.65
N ILE A 4 -2.82 2.81 8.33
CA ILE A 4 -1.47 2.51 7.84
C ILE A 4 -1.52 1.41 6.78
N SER A 5 -0.60 1.47 5.82
CA SER A 5 -0.34 0.39 4.87
C SER A 5 1.13 0.35 4.51
N ALA A 6 1.60 -0.84 4.10
CA ALA A 6 2.96 -1.04 3.66
C ALA A 6 3.04 -2.16 2.62
N ILE A 7 3.89 -1.96 1.62
CA ILE A 7 4.32 -2.96 0.65
C ILE A 7 5.28 -3.94 1.34
N CYS A 8 5.05 -5.24 1.15
CA CYS A 8 5.92 -6.32 1.65
C CYS A 8 6.60 -7.09 0.53
N LYS A 9 5.96 -7.15 -0.65
CA LYS A 9 6.55 -7.67 -1.88
C LYS A 9 6.16 -6.77 -3.04
N PRO A 10 7.08 -6.41 -3.93
CA PRO A 10 8.53 -6.63 -3.85
C PRO A 10 9.21 -5.85 -2.70
N GLU A 11 10.47 -6.15 -2.42
CA GLU A 11 11.33 -5.44 -1.47
C GLU A 11 12.08 -4.27 -2.12
N GLN A 12 12.61 -3.38 -1.28
CA GLN A 12 13.39 -2.23 -1.74
C GLN A 12 14.60 -2.69 -2.56
N SER A 13 14.72 -2.15 -3.78
CA SER A 13 15.76 -2.44 -4.77
C SER A 13 15.76 -3.86 -5.34
N GLU A 14 14.69 -4.64 -5.13
CA GLU A 14 14.54 -5.97 -5.72
C GLU A 14 14.45 -5.87 -7.26
N ILE A 15 15.02 -6.87 -7.95
CA ILE A 15 14.90 -7.04 -9.41
C ILE A 15 13.72 -7.96 -9.68
N ILE A 16 12.75 -7.47 -10.44
CA ILE A 16 11.47 -8.14 -10.67
C ILE A 16 11.31 -8.39 -12.16
N LYS A 17 10.96 -9.63 -12.49
CA LYS A 17 10.58 -10.01 -13.85
C LYS A 17 9.17 -9.52 -14.17
N VAL A 18 9.03 -8.80 -15.27
CA VAL A 18 7.73 -8.34 -15.75
C VAL A 18 7.04 -9.47 -16.50
N ILE A 19 5.89 -9.93 -16.01
CA ILE A 19 5.13 -11.02 -16.62
C ILE A 19 3.88 -10.43 -17.26
N ASN A 20 3.73 -10.59 -18.58
CA ASN A 20 2.58 -10.05 -19.34
C ASN A 20 2.34 -8.54 -19.11
N GLY A 21 3.41 -7.76 -18.97
CA GLY A 21 3.34 -6.31 -18.72
C GLY A 21 2.86 -5.94 -17.32
N LYS A 22 2.89 -6.86 -16.36
CA LYS A 22 2.48 -6.63 -14.97
C LYS A 22 3.53 -7.15 -13.99
N ILE A 23 3.50 -6.58 -12.79
CA ILE A 23 4.23 -7.09 -11.63
C ILE A 23 3.26 -7.32 -10.48
N ASN A 24 3.49 -8.36 -9.69
CA ASN A 24 2.67 -8.65 -8.53
C ASN A 24 3.21 -7.89 -7.31
N VAL A 25 2.34 -7.07 -6.70
CA VAL A 25 2.66 -6.27 -5.51
C VAL A 25 1.72 -6.71 -4.39
N LYS A 26 2.27 -6.93 -3.20
CA LYS A 26 1.52 -7.38 -2.02
C LYS A 26 1.92 -6.58 -0.78
N GLY A 27 1.00 -6.49 0.16
CA GLY A 27 1.28 -5.86 1.45
C GLY A 27 0.18 -6.07 2.45
N TYR A 28 0.23 -5.26 3.51
CA TYR A 28 -0.82 -5.19 4.52
C TYR A 28 -1.35 -3.76 4.66
N ALA A 29 -2.56 -3.66 5.19
CA ALA A 29 -3.18 -2.41 5.64
C ALA A 29 -3.93 -2.66 6.95
N TRP A 30 -4.03 -1.63 7.79
CA TRP A 30 -4.72 -1.71 9.08
C TRP A 30 -5.13 -0.32 9.57
N SER A 31 -6.22 -0.24 10.34
CA SER A 31 -6.61 0.99 11.05
C SER A 31 -7.06 0.68 12.48
N GLY A 32 -6.77 1.60 13.40
CA GLY A 32 -7.08 1.41 14.81
C GLY A 32 -8.57 1.56 15.12
N GLY A 33 -8.95 1.22 16.36
CA GLY A 33 -10.33 1.34 16.82
C GLY A 33 -11.31 0.43 16.08
N GLY A 34 -10.83 -0.65 15.45
CA GLY A 34 -11.66 -1.65 14.81
C GLY A 34 -12.28 -1.17 13.49
N ARG A 35 -11.70 -0.14 12.88
CA ARG A 35 -12.15 0.41 11.61
C ARG A 35 -11.65 -0.46 10.46
N LYS A 36 -12.59 -0.95 9.65
CA LYS A 36 -12.31 -1.77 8.47
C LYS A 36 -11.45 -1.01 7.45
N ILE A 37 -10.50 -1.66 6.80
CA ILE A 37 -9.92 -1.15 5.55
C ILE A 37 -10.92 -1.35 4.43
N ILE A 38 -11.28 -0.28 3.72
CA ILE A 38 -12.25 -0.34 2.62
C ILE A 38 -11.60 -0.19 1.26
N ARG A 39 -10.37 0.32 1.20
CA ARG A 39 -9.61 0.47 -0.04
C ARG A 39 -8.11 0.56 0.22
N VAL A 40 -7.33 -0.06 -0.66
CA VAL A 40 -5.88 0.16 -0.78
C VAL A 40 -5.60 0.59 -2.21
N ASP A 41 -4.90 1.71 -2.37
CA ASP A 41 -4.54 2.28 -3.67
C ASP A 41 -3.02 2.20 -3.86
N VAL A 42 -2.59 1.77 -5.04
CA VAL A 42 -1.18 1.61 -5.42
C VAL A 42 -0.91 2.43 -6.68
N THR A 43 0.21 3.14 -6.71
CA THR A 43 0.66 3.93 -7.87
C THR A 43 2.10 3.55 -8.24
N ASN A 44 2.43 3.69 -9.52
CA ASN A 44 3.79 3.57 -10.05
C ASN A 44 4.26 4.79 -10.88
N ASP A 45 3.52 5.89 -10.78
CA ASP A 45 3.78 7.13 -11.51
C ASP A 45 3.67 8.34 -10.57
N GLN A 46 4.12 8.16 -9.33
CA GLN A 46 4.22 9.22 -8.33
C GLN A 46 2.87 9.90 -8.00
N GLY A 47 1.78 9.14 -8.13
CA GLY A 47 0.45 9.58 -7.72
C GLY A 47 -0.39 10.22 -8.83
N GLU A 48 0.10 10.25 -10.08
CA GLU A 48 -0.68 10.67 -11.25
C GLU A 48 -1.84 9.71 -11.52
N THR A 49 -1.59 8.39 -11.45
CA THR A 49 -2.62 7.35 -11.54
C THR A 49 -2.56 6.38 -10.37
N TRP A 50 -3.73 5.87 -9.99
CA TRP A 50 -3.89 4.95 -8.87
C TRP A 50 -4.69 3.72 -9.29
N TYR A 51 -4.22 2.56 -8.86
CA TYR A 51 -4.87 1.28 -9.08
C TYR A 51 -5.35 0.72 -7.75
N THR A 52 -6.60 0.30 -7.69
CA THR A 52 -7.17 -0.30 -6.47
C THR A 52 -6.73 -1.76 -6.35
N ALA A 53 -6.15 -2.12 -5.20
CA ALA A 53 -5.73 -3.47 -4.90
C ALA A 53 -6.90 -4.35 -4.44
N ASN A 54 -6.75 -5.67 -4.62
CA ASN A 54 -7.64 -6.66 -4.05
C ASN A 54 -7.36 -6.79 -2.55
N LEU A 55 -8.40 -6.97 -1.75
CA LEU A 55 -8.31 -7.27 -0.33
C LEU A 55 -8.48 -8.78 -0.15
N ASP A 56 -7.41 -9.48 0.21
CA ASP A 56 -7.35 -10.95 0.12
C ASP A 56 -7.69 -11.63 1.45
N ALA A 57 -7.21 -11.09 2.57
CA ALA A 57 -7.38 -11.69 3.90
C ALA A 57 -8.07 -10.71 4.85
N GLU A 58 -9.39 -10.68 4.77
CA GLU A 58 -10.26 -9.89 5.64
C GLU A 58 -10.96 -10.78 6.68
N ASP A 59 -11.22 -10.24 7.88
CA ASP A 59 -12.11 -10.90 8.83
C ASP A 59 -13.57 -10.66 8.42
N ASN A 60 -14.12 -11.60 7.64
CA ASN A 60 -15.51 -11.57 7.18
C ASN A 60 -16.53 -11.79 8.31
N ASN A 61 -16.09 -12.29 9.47
CA ASN A 61 -16.95 -12.53 10.63
C ASN A 61 -16.91 -11.37 11.64
N ALA A 62 -16.01 -10.40 11.45
CA ALA A 62 -15.92 -9.23 12.30
C ALA A 62 -17.21 -8.41 12.24
N LYS A 63 -17.71 -8.03 13.42
CA LYS A 63 -18.80 -7.07 13.54
C LYS A 63 -18.29 -5.67 13.20
N VAL A 64 -19.18 -4.79 12.73
CA VAL A 64 -18.86 -3.38 12.49
C VAL A 64 -18.18 -2.76 13.72
N GLY A 65 -17.05 -2.09 13.51
CA GLY A 65 -16.24 -1.51 14.58
C GLY A 65 -15.35 -2.52 15.34
N ARG A 66 -15.22 -3.75 14.84
CA ARG A 66 -14.40 -4.82 15.45
C ARG A 66 -13.43 -5.49 14.47
N TYR A 67 -12.99 -4.76 13.45
CA TYR A 67 -11.95 -5.21 12.52
C TYR A 67 -10.57 -5.02 13.16
N TRP A 68 -10.17 -5.97 14.02
CA TRP A 68 -8.92 -5.86 14.79
C TRP A 68 -7.70 -6.37 14.04
N SER A 69 -7.91 -7.33 13.14
CA SER A 69 -6.88 -7.88 12.27
C SER A 69 -6.51 -6.90 11.16
N TRP A 70 -5.30 -7.06 10.63
CA TRP A 70 -4.93 -6.43 9.37
C TRP A 70 -5.73 -6.99 8.19
N THR A 71 -5.69 -6.27 7.09
CA THR A 71 -6.13 -6.74 5.79
C THR A 71 -4.90 -6.93 4.92
N LEU A 72 -4.69 -8.15 4.40
CA LEU A 72 -3.69 -8.38 3.36
C LEU A 72 -4.27 -7.96 2.02
N TRP A 73 -3.41 -7.39 1.17
CA TRP A 73 -3.81 -6.94 -0.15
C TRP A 73 -2.80 -7.36 -1.21
N SER A 74 -3.28 -7.49 -2.44
CA SER A 74 -2.45 -7.77 -3.62
C SER A 74 -2.97 -7.09 -4.87
N ILE A 75 -2.07 -6.82 -5.81
CA ILE A 75 -2.41 -6.24 -7.11
C ILE A 75 -1.41 -6.70 -8.18
N ASP A 76 -1.93 -6.97 -9.38
CA ASP A 76 -1.10 -7.10 -10.57
C ASP A 76 -1.00 -5.73 -11.24
N LEU A 77 0.04 -4.99 -10.86
CA LEU A 77 0.26 -3.60 -11.25
C LEU A 77 0.80 -3.54 -12.70
N PRO A 78 0.14 -2.80 -13.62
CA PRO A 78 0.62 -2.67 -14.99
C PRO A 78 1.90 -1.84 -15.06
N VAL A 79 2.84 -2.28 -15.88
CA VAL A 79 4.16 -1.67 -16.06
C VAL A 79 4.39 -1.33 -17.52
N LYS A 80 4.90 -0.11 -17.78
CA LYS A 80 5.29 0.30 -19.13
C LYS A 80 6.59 -0.41 -19.54
N LYS A 81 6.64 -0.96 -20.76
CA LYS A 81 7.79 -1.76 -21.26
C LYS A 81 9.13 -1.01 -21.29
N GLU A 82 9.10 0.31 -21.29
CA GLU A 82 10.31 1.15 -21.43
C GLU A 82 11.01 1.43 -20.09
N LEU A 83 10.36 1.13 -18.96
CA LEU A 83 10.89 1.46 -17.63
C LEU A 83 11.87 0.38 -17.17
N LYS A 84 13.07 0.80 -16.75
CA LYS A 84 14.07 -0.07 -16.09
C LYS A 84 13.98 -0.04 -14.56
N GLU A 85 13.42 1.04 -14.03
CA GLU A 85 13.17 1.24 -12.61
C GLU A 85 11.84 1.96 -12.43
N MET A 86 11.22 1.74 -11.27
CA MET A 86 10.00 2.45 -10.89
C MET A 86 9.89 2.57 -9.38
N GLU A 87 9.16 3.59 -8.94
CA GLU A 87 8.81 3.80 -7.54
C GLU A 87 7.35 3.44 -7.32
N ILE A 88 7.08 2.56 -6.36
CA ILE A 88 5.74 2.08 -6.02
C ILE A 88 5.31 2.70 -4.71
N TRP A 89 4.16 3.35 -4.67
CA TRP A 89 3.58 3.88 -3.43
C TRP A 89 2.31 3.14 -3.09
N THR A 90 2.01 3.04 -1.80
CA THR A 90 0.74 2.51 -1.30
C THR A 90 0.11 3.45 -0.28
N LYS A 91 -1.22 3.50 -0.29
CA LYS A 91 -2.04 4.18 0.72
C LYS A 91 -3.33 3.41 0.96
N ALA A 92 -3.83 3.43 2.20
CA ALA A 92 -5.10 2.82 2.56
C ALA A 92 -6.15 3.86 3.00
N VAL A 93 -7.41 3.45 2.89
CA VAL A 93 -8.59 4.18 3.37
C VAL A 93 -9.38 3.27 4.31
N ASP A 94 -9.75 3.78 5.48
CA ASP A 94 -10.57 3.05 6.44
C ASP A 94 -12.08 3.37 6.30
N ALA A 95 -12.93 2.65 7.03
CA ALA A 95 -14.39 2.79 7.00
C ALA A 95 -14.91 4.15 7.49
N SER A 96 -14.06 4.96 8.12
CA SER A 96 -14.38 6.36 8.47
C SER A 96 -13.76 7.35 7.50
N TYR A 97 -13.28 6.88 6.34
CA TYR A 97 -12.60 7.66 5.30
C TYR A 97 -11.34 8.39 5.79
N ASN A 98 -10.71 7.91 6.86
CA ASN A 98 -9.37 8.38 7.18
C ASN A 98 -8.39 7.91 6.11
N VAL A 99 -7.41 8.76 5.80
CA VAL A 99 -6.37 8.50 4.81
C VAL A 99 -4.98 8.72 5.41
N GLN A 100 -3.97 8.12 4.79
CA GLN A 100 -2.57 8.37 5.11
C GLN A 100 -2.13 9.74 4.55
N PRO A 101 -1.24 10.47 5.23
CA PRO A 101 -0.56 11.62 4.65
C PRO A 101 0.44 11.18 3.58
N GLU A 102 0.68 12.01 2.57
CA GLU A 102 1.60 11.64 1.49
C GLU A 102 3.07 11.61 1.92
N ASN A 103 3.48 12.57 2.76
CA ASN A 103 4.88 12.80 3.09
C ASN A 103 5.13 12.84 4.61
N ILE A 104 6.26 12.30 5.02
CA ILE A 104 6.70 12.28 6.42
C ILE A 104 7.03 13.68 6.97
N LYS A 105 7.38 14.64 6.09
CA LYS A 105 7.79 16.01 6.47
C LYS A 105 6.81 16.68 7.43
N ASN A 106 5.52 16.47 7.24
CA ASN A 106 4.46 17.11 8.04
C ASN A 106 4.05 16.33 9.30
N ILE A 107 4.55 15.10 9.47
CA ILE A 107 4.23 14.22 10.61
C ILE A 107 5.48 13.82 11.41
N TRP A 108 6.65 14.36 11.04
CA TRP A 108 7.90 14.09 11.74
C TRP A 108 7.79 14.55 13.20
N ASN A 109 8.34 13.75 14.09
CA ASN A 109 8.49 14.08 15.49
C ASN A 109 9.76 13.43 16.04
N LEU A 110 10.35 14.04 17.07
CA LEU A 110 11.62 13.60 17.67
C LEU A 110 11.63 12.12 18.10
N ARG A 111 10.47 11.59 18.51
CA ARG A 111 10.34 10.21 19.02
C ARG A 111 10.11 9.18 17.91
N GLY A 112 9.90 9.60 16.66
CA GLY A 112 9.66 8.72 15.52
C GLY A 112 8.35 7.93 15.58
N PHE A 113 7.33 8.44 16.28
CA PHE A 113 6.03 7.76 16.38
C PHE A 113 5.06 8.14 15.27
N LEU A 114 4.08 7.27 15.03
CA LEU A 114 2.98 7.51 14.08
C LEU A 114 3.46 7.82 12.65
N CYS A 115 4.54 7.16 12.22
CA CYS A 115 5.04 7.22 10.85
C CYS A 115 4.11 6.48 9.88
N ASN A 116 2.97 7.08 9.55
CA ASN A 116 1.94 6.48 8.69
C ASN A 116 1.84 7.15 7.32
N ALA A 117 2.87 7.87 6.86
CA ALA A 117 2.90 8.40 5.50
C ALA A 117 2.85 7.26 4.45
N TYR A 118 2.62 7.58 3.19
CA TYR A 118 2.65 6.58 2.11
C TYR A 118 3.95 5.79 2.15
N HIS A 119 3.87 4.46 2.16
CA HIS A 119 5.05 3.63 2.04
C HIS A 119 5.47 3.63 0.56
N LYS A 120 6.72 4.01 0.31
CA LYS A 120 7.31 4.15 -1.03
C LYS A 120 8.49 3.21 -1.15
N ILE A 121 8.53 2.40 -2.20
CA ILE A 121 9.68 1.54 -2.50
C ILE A 121 10.15 1.77 -3.93
N LYS A 122 11.43 1.55 -4.20
CA LYS A 122 12.01 1.58 -5.55
C LYS A 122 12.39 0.17 -5.97
N VAL A 123 12.09 -0.20 -7.21
CA VAL A 123 12.34 -1.54 -7.74
C VAL A 123 12.96 -1.47 -9.13
N LYS A 124 13.69 -2.51 -9.51
CA LYS A 124 14.29 -2.66 -10.84
C LYS A 124 13.49 -3.67 -11.65
N LEU A 125 13.30 -3.38 -12.93
CA LEU A 125 12.49 -4.18 -13.83
C LEU A 125 13.40 -4.94 -14.80
N GLU A 126 13.16 -6.24 -14.89
CA GLU A 126 13.76 -7.14 -15.88
C GLU A 126 12.64 -7.55 -16.85
N HIS A 127 12.79 -7.16 -18.12
CA HIS A 127 11.85 -7.48 -19.20
C HIS A 127 12.29 -8.72 -19.97
#